data_AF-A0A377JEC0-F1
#
_entry.id   AF-A0A377JEC0-F1
#
_cell.length_a   1.000
_cell.length_b   1.000
_cell.length_c   1.000
_cell.angle_alpha   90.00
_cell.angle_beta   90.00
_cell.angle_gamma   90.00
#
_symmetry.space_group_name_H-M   'P 1'
#
loop_
_entity.id
_entity.type
_entity.pdbx_description
1 polymer ?
#
loop_
_entity_poly.entity_id
_entity_poly.type
_entity_poly.pdbx_seq_one_letter_code
_entity_poly.pdbx_strand_id
1 'polypeptide(L)'
;MRKIPLTQHPYQEQTFEFNGIKIRLTLRFNSIGQFWAMDVFEPVNQKQICRGHALACGVPLLARSTQPYFFYLDDESGAELDPMSMEDLGTRCFLYIGEKAS
;
A
#
# COMPACT_ATOMS: atom_id res chain seq x y z
N MET A 1 0.56 -13.65 3.07
CA MET A 1 0.34 -12.32 2.45
C MET A 1 0.18 -12.50 0.95
N ARG A 2 -0.58 -11.62 0.27
CA ARG A 2 -0.76 -11.63 -1.19
C ARG A 2 -0.07 -10.41 -1.79
N LYS A 3 0.76 -10.61 -2.83
CA LYS A 3 1.41 -9.52 -3.57
C LYS A 3 0.36 -8.72 -4.35
N ILE A 4 0.46 -7.41 -4.27
CA ILE A 4 -0.36 -6.48 -5.04
C ILE A 4 0.39 -6.16 -6.33
N PRO A 5 -0.23 -6.27 -7.52
CA PRO A 5 0.40 -5.85 -8.77
C PRO A 5 0.71 -4.35 -8.73
N LEU A 6 1.92 -3.97 -9.13
CA LEU A 6 2.40 -2.60 -9.15
C LEU A 6 3.00 -2.27 -10.52
N THR A 7 3.07 -0.98 -10.81
CA THR A 7 3.79 -0.38 -11.93
C THR A 7 4.69 0.74 -11.41
N GLN A 8 5.40 1.43 -12.29
CA GLN A 8 6.19 2.63 -11.95
C GLN A 8 5.42 3.93 -12.23
N HIS A 9 4.15 3.86 -12.62
CA HIS A 9 3.36 5.07 -12.87
C HIS A 9 3.11 5.85 -11.57
N PRO A 10 3.29 7.19 -11.55
CA PRO A 10 3.21 8.00 -10.33
C PRO A 10 1.80 8.06 -9.72
N TYR A 11 0.78 7.63 -10.47
CA TYR A 11 -0.59 7.43 -10.00
C TYR A 11 -1.03 6.04 -10.43
N GLN A 12 -1.49 5.23 -9.47
CA GLN A 12 -1.98 3.87 -9.72
C GLN A 12 -3.24 3.66 -8.91
N GLU A 13 -4.29 3.17 -9.55
CA GLU A 13 -5.52 2.80 -8.87
C GLU A 13 -5.94 1.42 -9.30
N GLN A 14 -6.30 0.59 -8.32
CA GLN A 14 -6.84 -0.73 -8.58
C GLN A 14 -7.88 -1.10 -7.54
N THR A 15 -8.82 -1.95 -7.95
CA THR A 15 -9.81 -2.54 -7.08
C THR A 15 -9.62 -4.04 -7.04
N PHE A 16 -9.60 -4.61 -5.86
CA PHE A 16 -9.50 -6.05 -5.64
C PHE A 16 -10.30 -6.46 -4.42
N GLU A 17 -10.50 -7.77 -4.25
CA GLU A 17 -11.14 -8.32 -3.07
C GLU A 17 -10.10 -9.01 -2.18
N PHE A 18 -10.21 -8.84 -0.87
CA PHE A 18 -9.41 -9.55 0.13
C PHE A 18 -10.32 -9.95 1.29
N ASN A 19 -10.45 -11.25 1.54
CA ASN A 19 -11.31 -11.83 2.59
C ASN A 19 -12.77 -11.32 2.56
N GLY A 20 -13.37 -11.28 1.37
CA GLY A 20 -14.74 -10.80 1.19
C GLY A 20 -14.90 -9.28 1.28
N ILE A 21 -13.82 -8.53 1.49
CA ILE A 21 -13.84 -7.06 1.52
C ILE A 21 -13.35 -6.55 0.17
N LYS A 22 -14.20 -5.77 -0.52
CA LYS A 22 -13.80 -5.06 -1.73
C LYS A 22 -12.97 -3.84 -1.33
N ILE A 23 -11.80 -3.67 -1.93
CA ILE A 23 -10.85 -2.62 -1.58
C ILE A 23 -10.47 -1.89 -2.86
N ARG A 24 -10.60 -0.57 -2.85
CA ARG A 24 -9.97 0.32 -3.82
C ARG A 24 -8.72 0.91 -3.18
N LEU A 25 -7.57 0.61 -3.79
CA LEU A 25 -6.26 1.12 -3.40
C LEU A 25 -5.80 2.13 -4.45
N THR A 26 -5.44 3.32 -3.99
CA THR A 26 -4.80 4.34 -4.84
C THR A 26 -3.41 4.63 -4.29
N LEU A 27 -2.39 4.54 -5.14
CA LEU A 27 -1.00 4.85 -4.83
C LEU A 27 -0.57 6.10 -5.60
N ARG A 28 0.11 7.02 -4.92
CA ARG A 28 0.57 8.28 -5.51
C ARG A 28 1.97 8.62 -5.06
N PHE A 29 2.83 8.99 -6.00
CA PHE A 29 4.13 9.59 -5.69
C PHE A 29 3.97 11.08 -5.39
N ASN A 30 4.52 11.53 -4.27
CA ASN A 30 4.65 12.94 -3.92
C ASN A 30 6.06 13.41 -4.28
N SER A 31 6.20 14.17 -5.36
CA SER A 31 7.49 14.68 -5.82
C SER A 31 8.09 15.79 -4.96
N ILE A 32 7.29 16.50 -4.17
CA ILE A 32 7.77 17.56 -3.27
C ILE A 32 8.43 16.94 -2.04
N GLY A 33 7.77 15.94 -1.44
CA GLY A 33 8.28 15.25 -0.26
C GLY A 33 9.13 14.02 -0.55
N GLN A 34 9.20 13.59 -1.81
CA GLN A 34 9.90 12.37 -2.25
C GLN A 34 9.46 11.11 -1.51
N PHE A 35 8.16 10.82 -1.55
CA PHE A 35 7.62 9.60 -0.93
C PHE A 35 6.39 9.09 -1.66
N TRP A 36 6.07 7.82 -1.47
CA TRP A 36 4.80 7.22 -1.92
C TRP A 36 3.74 7.26 -0.82
N ALA A 37 2.51 7.55 -1.21
CA ALA A 37 1.36 7.55 -0.32
C ALA A 37 0.25 6.64 -0.85
N MET A 38 -0.52 6.05 0.06
CA MET A 38 -1.71 5.28 -0.25
C MET A 38 -3.00 5.90 0.30
N ASP A 39 -4.06 5.76 -0.50
CA ASP A 39 -5.44 5.86 -0.06
C ASP A 39 -6.09 4.48 -0.13
N VAL A 40 -6.93 4.18 0.85
CA VAL A 40 -7.69 2.94 0.91
C VAL A 40 -9.15 3.28 1.12
N PHE A 41 -10.01 2.80 0.21
CA PHE A 41 -11.44 3.02 0.22
C PHE A 41 -12.18 1.69 0.04
N GLU A 42 -13.19 1.45 0.88
CA GLU A 42 -14.06 0.27 0.81
C GLU A 42 -15.36 0.71 0.09
N PRO A 43 -15.62 0.27 -1.15
CA PRO A 43 -16.67 0.85 -1.97
C PRO A 43 -18.08 0.32 -1.68
N VAL A 44 -18.24 -0.82 -1.01
CA VAL A 44 -19.57 -1.39 -0.72
C VAL A 44 -20.29 -0.54 0.32
N ASN A 45 -19.63 -0.22 1.43
CA ASN A 45 -20.17 0.67 2.47
C ASN A 45 -19.70 2.12 2.31
N GLN A 46 -19.06 2.44 1.19
CA GLN A 46 -18.52 3.77 0.86
C GLN A 46 -17.63 4.37 1.95
N LYS A 47 -16.78 3.54 2.55
CA LYS A 47 -15.98 3.92 3.71
C LYS A 47 -14.55 4.28 3.32
N GLN A 48 -14.13 5.51 3.64
CA GLN A 48 -12.72 5.86 3.60
C GLN A 48 -11.98 5.23 4.78
N ILE A 49 -10.99 4.38 4.49
CA ILE A 49 -10.17 3.70 5.51
C ILE A 49 -8.96 4.55 5.89
N CYS A 50 -8.22 5.06 4.91
CA CYS A 50 -7.12 6.00 5.13
C CYS A 50 -6.90 6.88 3.91
N ARG A 51 -6.31 8.07 4.09
CA ARG A 51 -5.94 8.98 3.01
C ARG A 51 -4.54 9.53 3.25
N GLY A 52 -3.72 9.56 2.20
CA GLY A 52 -2.36 10.11 2.24
C GLY A 52 -1.44 9.36 3.20
N HIS A 53 -1.69 8.07 3.47
CA HIS A 53 -0.84 7.30 4.37
C HIS A 53 0.49 7.02 3.68
N ALA A 54 1.59 7.56 4.20
CA ALA A 54 2.92 7.32 3.64
C ALA A 54 3.24 5.82 3.67
N LEU A 55 3.82 5.31 2.59
CA LEU A 55 4.37 3.96 2.56
C LEU A 55 5.73 3.97 3.24
N ALA A 56 5.94 2.99 4.11
CA ALA A 56 7.20 2.72 4.76
C ALA A 56 7.50 1.22 4.67
N CYS A 57 8.75 0.88 4.41
CA CYS A 57 9.22 -0.49 4.32
C CYS A 57 9.29 -1.14 5.71
N GLY A 58 9.11 -2.46 5.76
CA GLY A 58 9.40 -3.25 6.95
C GLY A 58 8.33 -3.22 8.05
N VAL A 59 7.25 -2.44 7.91
CA VAL A 59 6.21 -2.27 8.93
C VAL A 59 4.79 -2.60 8.44
N PRO A 60 3.92 -3.16 9.29
CA PRO A 60 2.52 -3.39 8.94
C PRO A 60 1.72 -2.07 8.92
N LEU A 61 1.46 -1.58 7.73
CA LEU A 61 0.63 -0.41 7.46
C LEU A 61 -0.84 -0.72 7.78
N LEU A 62 -1.52 0.24 8.41
CA LEU A 62 -2.87 0.07 8.97
C LEU A 62 -2.98 -0.95 10.12
N ALA A 63 -1.88 -1.37 10.75
CA ALA A 63 -1.90 -2.25 11.92
C ALA A 63 -2.88 -1.79 13.01
N ARG A 64 -2.89 -0.48 13.29
CA ARG A 64 -3.76 0.16 14.30
C ARG A 64 -5.18 0.50 13.82
N SER A 65 -5.53 0.18 12.57
CA SER A 65 -6.89 0.37 12.06
C SER A 65 -7.81 -0.76 12.51
N THR A 66 -9.12 -0.57 12.40
CA THR A 66 -10.13 -1.61 12.66
C THR A 66 -10.29 -2.60 11.49
N GLN A 67 -9.55 -2.42 10.40
CA GLN A 67 -9.60 -3.38 9.28
C GLN A 67 -8.93 -4.70 9.69
N PRO A 68 -9.46 -5.85 9.24
CA PRO A 68 -8.89 -7.18 9.54
C PRO A 68 -7.63 -7.50 8.72
N TYR A 69 -7.10 -6.53 7.98
CA TYR A 69 -5.93 -6.66 7.12
C TYR A 69 -4.95 -5.52 7.35
N PHE A 70 -3.70 -5.75 6.97
CA PHE A 70 -2.64 -4.74 6.88
C PHE A 70 -2.04 -4.73 5.48
N PHE A 71 -1.42 -3.61 5.11
CA PHE A 71 -0.51 -3.57 3.97
C PHE A 71 0.93 -3.67 4.47
N TYR A 72 1.82 -4.25 3.67
CA TYR A 72 3.23 -4.37 4.01
C TYR A 72 4.05 -4.06 2.78
N LEU A 73 4.93 -3.08 2.89
CA LEU A 73 5.88 -2.79 1.84
C LEU A 73 7.20 -3.46 2.20
N ASP A 74 7.74 -4.25 1.28
CA ASP A 74 9.01 -4.94 1.45
C ASP A 74 10.03 -4.40 0.44
N ASP A 75 11.26 -4.17 0.88
CA ASP A 75 12.38 -3.76 0.03
C ASP A 75 13.23 -4.98 -0.31
N GLU A 76 12.98 -5.57 -1.47
CA GLU A 76 13.67 -6.78 -1.92
C GLU A 76 15.10 -6.51 -2.42
N SER A 77 15.58 -5.26 -2.38
CA SER A 77 16.99 -4.95 -2.69
C SER A 77 17.96 -5.28 -1.55
N GLY A 78 17.45 -5.46 -0.33
CA GLY A 78 18.25 -5.64 0.89
C GLY A 78 18.84 -4.35 1.46
N ALA A 79 18.46 -3.18 0.93
CA ALA A 79 18.89 -1.88 1.48
C ALA A 79 18.06 -1.46 2.71
N GLU A 80 16.86 -2.03 2.89
CA GLU A 80 15.91 -1.68 3.95
C GLU A 80 15.51 -0.20 3.92
N LEU A 81 15.37 0.37 2.72
CA LEU A 81 15.06 1.79 2.52
C LEU A 81 13.63 2.00 2.02
N ASP A 82 12.97 3.02 2.56
CA ASP A 82 11.69 3.52 2.07
C ASP A 82 11.77 3.93 0.58
N PRO A 83 10.65 3.88 -0.17
CA PRO A 83 10.62 4.27 -1.57
C PRO A 83 10.60 5.80 -1.70
N MET A 84 11.76 6.38 -2.01
CA MET A 84 11.98 7.82 -2.15
C MET A 84 11.91 8.29 -3.62
N SER A 85 11.95 7.36 -4.57
CA SER A 85 11.83 7.64 -6.00
C SER A 85 10.59 7.01 -6.62
N MET A 86 10.17 7.48 -7.80
CA MET A 86 9.09 6.83 -8.57
C MET A 86 9.45 5.42 -8.99
N GLU A 87 10.73 5.18 -9.29
CA GLU A 87 11.24 3.93 -9.82
C GLU A 87 11.38 2.85 -8.74
N ASP A 88 11.37 3.23 -7.45
CA ASP A 88 11.49 2.29 -6.34
C ASP A 88 10.32 1.30 -6.31
N LEU A 89 9.10 1.80 -6.52
CA LEU A 89 7.88 1.02 -6.40
C LEU A 89 7.69 0.11 -7.63
N GLY A 90 7.51 -1.19 -7.39
CA GLY A 90 7.38 -2.19 -8.46
C GLY A 90 8.71 -2.69 -9.02
N THR A 91 9.85 -2.16 -8.55
CA THR A 91 11.19 -2.58 -9.00
C THR A 91 11.99 -3.17 -7.84
N ARG A 92 12.16 -2.41 -6.74
CA ARG A 92 12.78 -2.92 -5.50
C ARG A 92 11.78 -3.04 -4.36
N CYS A 93 10.83 -2.11 -4.28
CA CYS A 93 9.81 -2.09 -3.24
C CYS A 93 8.51 -2.73 -3.74
N PHE A 94 8.05 -3.77 -3.05
CA PHE A 94 6.84 -4.51 -3.41
C PHE A 94 5.80 -4.47 -2.30
N LEU A 95 4.55 -4.25 -2.69
CA LEU A 95 3.44 -4.09 -1.77
C LEU A 95 2.67 -5.40 -1.63
N TYR A 96 2.37 -5.73 -0.40
CA TYR A 96 1.63 -6.92 -0.01
C TYR A 96 0.42 -6.53 0.83
N ILE A 97 -0.60 -7.38 0.83
CA ILE A 97 -1.72 -7.35 1.78
C ILE A 97 -1.71 -8.63 2.61
N GLY A 98 -1.89 -8.50 3.91
CA GLY A 98 -1.89 -9.60 4.89
C GLY A 98 -3.07 -9.54 5.83
N GLU A 99 -3.46 -10.68 6.38
CA GLU A 99 -4.45 -10.76 7.45
C GLU A 99 -3.80 -10.40 8.78
N LYS A 100 -4.50 -9.64 9.63
CA LYS A 100 -4.06 -9.44 11.01
C LYS A 100 -4.31 -10.72 11.79
N ALA A 101 -3.31 -11.17 12.55
CA ALA A 101 -3.53 -12.21 13.55
C ALA A 101 -4.57 -11.71 14.56
N SER A 102 -5.54 -12.57 14.86
CA SER A 102 -6.63 -12.31 15.82
C SER A 102 -6.12 -12.26 17.25
#